data_AF-A0A537K8X6-F1
#
_entry.id   AF-A0A537K8X6-F1
#
_cell.length_a   1.000
_cell.length_b   1.000
_cell.length_c   1.000
_cell.angle_alpha   90.00
_cell.angle_beta   90.00
_cell.angle_gamma   90.00
#
_symmetry.space_group_name_H-M   'P 1'
#
loop_
_entity.id
_entity.type
_entity.pdbx_description
1 polymer ?
#
loop_
_entity_poly.entity_id
_entity_poly.type
_entity_poly.pdbx_seq_one_letter_code
_entity_poly.pdbx_strand_id
1 'polypeptide(L)'
;MNFFIELKRRNALLFWFGLFNLTVAIVCLLLMPFEETQILGVNKWLKPFKFYSSVGIMVLTMGWLLYYLNNTKKVRTYSWLIVITMFFENGLIILQAIRNTTSHFNITSTINGIIFNLMGMFILVFTITIILVCISFFKQK
;
A
#
# COMPACT_ATOMS: atom_id res chain seq x y z
N MET A 1 12.22 12.41 22.78
CA MET A 1 12.26 11.20 21.92
C MET A 1 11.88 11.63 20.51
N ASN A 2 12.65 11.29 19.48
CA ASN A 2 12.32 11.64 18.08
C ASN A 2 11.16 10.77 17.58
N PHE A 3 10.14 11.40 17.00
CA PHE A 3 8.92 10.76 16.49
C PHE A 3 9.20 9.52 15.62
N PHE A 4 10.15 9.62 14.68
CA PHE A 4 10.47 8.52 13.76
C PHE A 4 11.20 7.36 14.43
N ILE A 5 12.08 7.65 15.41
CA ILE A 5 12.79 6.63 16.17
C ILE A 5 11.79 5.82 17.00
N GLU A 6 10.80 6.50 17.58
CA GLU A 6 9.75 5.86 18.36
C GLU A 6 8.87 4.95 17.50
N LEU A 7 8.45 5.42 16.32
CA LEU A 7 7.67 4.59 15.39
C LEU A 7 8.44 3.33 14.98
N LYS A 8 9.72 3.47 14.63
CA LYS A 8 10.58 2.32 14.29
C LYS A 8 10.69 1.33 15.44
N ARG A 9 10.77 1.82 16.68
CA ARG A 9 10.80 0.97 17.89
C ARG A 9 9.48 0.22 18.10
N ARG A 10 8.34 0.87 17.85
CA ARG A 10 7.01 0.29 18.01
C ARG A 10 6.68 -0.76 16.94
N ASN A 11 6.99 -0.47 15.69
CA ASN A 11 6.73 -1.38 14.57
C ASN A 11 7.71 -1.12 13.42
N ALA A 12 8.88 -1.76 13.49
CA ALA A 12 9.94 -1.60 12.49
C ALA A 12 9.49 -2.01 11.08
N LEU A 13 8.63 -3.03 10.97
CA LEU A 13 8.16 -3.53 9.68
C LEU A 13 7.34 -2.46 8.94
N LEU A 14 6.33 -1.89 9.60
CA LEU A 14 5.51 -0.84 9.01
C LEU A 14 6.29 0.46 8.82
N PHE A 15 7.24 0.78 9.72
CA PHE A 15 8.12 1.93 9.54
C PHE A 15 8.90 1.84 8.21
N TRP A 16 9.61 0.74 7.98
CA TRP A 16 10.42 0.57 6.78
C TRP A 16 9.57 0.45 5.52
N PHE A 17 8.43 -0.24 5.59
CA PHE A 17 7.53 -0.33 4.45
C PHE A 17 6.89 1.01 4.09
N GLY A 18 6.57 1.84 5.10
CA GLY A 18 6.11 3.22 4.89
C GLY A 18 7.18 4.06 4.19
N LEU A 19 8.43 4.01 4.64
CA LEU A 19 9.54 4.74 4.02
C LEU A 19 9.81 4.26 2.58
N PHE A 20 9.74 2.96 2.34
CA PHE A 20 9.81 2.39 1.00
C PHE A 20 8.73 3.00 0.10
N ASN A 21 7.47 3.02 0.55
CA ASN A 21 6.39 3.56 -0.25
C ASN A 21 6.57 5.06 -0.56
N LEU A 22 6.95 5.86 0.44
CA LEU A 22 7.21 7.28 0.23
C LEU A 22 8.39 7.54 -0.72
N THR A 23 9.43 6.71 -0.65
CA THR A 23 10.57 6.79 -1.58
C THR A 23 10.13 6.51 -3.01
N VAL A 24 9.33 5.46 -3.24
CA VAL A 24 8.79 5.14 -4.57
C VAL A 24 7.84 6.24 -5.06
N ALA A 25 7.05 6.85 -4.16
CA ALA A 25 6.22 7.99 -4.51
C ALA A 25 7.06 9.17 -5.02
N ILE A 26 8.16 9.51 -4.33
CA ILE A 26 9.10 10.55 -4.77
C ILE A 26 9.69 10.21 -6.14
N VAL A 27 10.10 8.96 -6.37
CA VAL A 27 10.60 8.53 -7.68
C VAL A 27 9.53 8.73 -8.77
N CYS A 28 8.28 8.31 -8.52
CA CYS A 28 7.18 8.53 -9.48
C CYS A 28 6.95 10.01 -9.77
N LEU A 29 7.03 10.88 -8.76
CA LEU A 29 6.91 12.33 -8.91
C LEU A 29 8.05 12.91 -9.77
N LEU A 30 9.29 12.48 -9.53
CA LEU A 30 10.45 12.92 -10.30
C LEU A 30 10.44 12.43 -11.74
N LEU A 31 9.77 11.31 -12.04
CA LEU A 31 9.62 10.80 -13.40
C LEU A 31 8.57 11.56 -14.23
N MET A 32 7.59 12.21 -13.60
CA MET A 32 6.49 12.87 -14.33
C MET A 32 6.93 13.90 -15.36
N PRO A 33 7.89 14.81 -15.09
CA PRO A 33 8.31 15.83 -16.06
C PRO A 33 8.99 15.26 -17.31
N PHE A 34 9.53 14.04 -17.21
CA PHE A 34 10.23 13.36 -18.30
C PHE A 34 9.34 12.33 -19.01
N GLU A 35 8.06 12.27 -18.68
CA GLU A 35 7.14 11.26 -19.17
C GLU A 35 5.98 11.88 -19.95
N GLU A 36 5.97 11.61 -21.26
CA GLU A 36 4.93 12.07 -22.18
C GLU A 36 3.72 11.12 -22.24
N THR A 37 3.90 9.85 -21.85
CA THR A 37 2.85 8.84 -21.97
C THR A 37 1.69 9.14 -21.01
N GLN A 38 0.49 9.18 -21.59
CA GLN A 38 -0.74 9.38 -20.86
C GLN A 38 -1.60 8.12 -20.84
N ILE A 39 -2.23 7.86 -19.69
CA ILE A 39 -3.26 6.84 -19.52
C ILE A 39 -4.53 7.59 -19.10
N LEU A 40 -5.59 7.50 -19.91
CA LEU A 40 -6.84 8.26 -19.71
C LEU A 40 -6.62 9.79 -19.64
N GLY A 41 -5.72 10.32 -20.47
CA GLY A 41 -5.46 11.77 -20.56
C GLY A 41 -4.62 12.36 -19.43
N VAL A 42 -4.04 11.53 -18.55
CA VAL A 42 -3.14 11.98 -17.48
C VAL A 42 -1.83 11.18 -17.49
N ASN A 43 -0.76 11.78 -16.96
CA ASN A 43 0.56 11.16 -16.87
C ASN A 43 0.50 9.77 -16.18
N LYS A 44 1.14 8.75 -16.77
CA LYS A 44 1.07 7.36 -16.28
C LYS A 44 1.57 7.18 -14.84
N TRP A 45 2.53 8.00 -14.39
CA TRP A 45 3.10 7.94 -13.03
C TRP A 45 2.24 8.60 -11.97
N LEU A 46 1.21 9.37 -12.36
CA LEU A 46 0.32 10.06 -11.43
C LEU A 46 -0.45 9.09 -10.53
N LYS A 47 -0.91 7.96 -11.08
CA LYS A 47 -1.61 6.94 -10.31
C LYS A 47 -0.67 6.24 -9.30
N PRO A 48 0.49 5.68 -9.72
CA PRO A 48 1.50 5.19 -8.79
C PRO A 48 1.83 6.19 -7.68
N PHE A 49 2.11 7.45 -8.00
CA PHE A 49 2.42 8.49 -7.01
C PHE A 49 1.34 8.61 -5.93
N LYS A 50 0.06 8.70 -6.32
CA LYS A 50 -1.07 8.81 -5.38
C LYS A 50 -1.19 7.58 -4.48
N PHE A 51 -1.10 6.39 -5.05
CA PHE A 51 -1.25 5.13 -4.31
C PHE A 51 -0.09 4.91 -3.33
N TYR A 52 1.16 5.07 -3.77
CA TYR A 52 2.33 4.93 -2.90
C TYR A 52 2.36 6.00 -1.81
N SER A 53 1.96 7.25 -2.10
CA SER A 53 1.86 8.29 -1.07
C SER A 53 0.82 7.94 0.01
N SER A 54 -0.38 7.54 -0.41
CA SER A 54 -1.47 7.16 0.50
C SER A 54 -1.11 5.95 1.35
N VAL A 55 -0.59 4.89 0.74
CA VAL A 55 -0.16 3.68 1.45
C VAL A 55 0.98 3.99 2.41
N GLY A 56 1.96 4.82 2.02
CA GLY A 56 3.04 5.25 2.91
C GLY A 56 2.51 5.91 4.18
N ILE A 57 1.60 6.88 4.04
CA ILE A 57 0.98 7.56 5.20
C ILE A 57 0.14 6.60 6.04
N MET A 58 -0.69 5.77 5.41
CA MET A 58 -1.55 4.80 6.09
C MET A 58 -0.74 3.78 6.89
N VAL A 59 0.30 3.20 6.31
CA VAL A 59 1.15 2.20 6.97
C VAL A 59 1.90 2.81 8.16
N LEU A 60 2.44 4.03 8.03
CA LEU A 60 3.08 4.72 9.15
C LEU A 60 2.09 4.98 10.29
N THR A 61 0.86 5.38 9.94
CA THR A 61 -0.23 5.58 10.90
C THR A 61 -0.60 4.27 11.61
N MET A 62 -0.70 3.17 10.86
CA MET A 62 -0.95 1.84 11.42
C MET A 62 0.19 1.35 12.32
N GLY A 63 1.44 1.72 12.03
CA GLY A 63 2.59 1.43 12.89
C GLY A 63 2.46 2.07 14.28
N TRP A 64 1.86 3.26 14.36
CA TRP A 64 1.53 3.89 15.65
C TRP A 64 0.35 3.21 16.33
N LEU A 65 -0.73 2.95 15.59
CA LEU A 65 -1.95 2.38 16.14
C LEU A 65 -1.72 0.98 16.70
N LEU A 66 -1.14 0.07 15.89
CA LEU A 66 -1.01 -1.34 16.27
C LEU A 66 -0.20 -1.56 17.56
N TYR A 67 0.65 -0.62 17.96
CA TYR A 67 1.34 -0.69 19.25
C TYR A 67 0.38 -0.74 20.45
N TYR A 68 -0.80 -0.12 20.35
CA TYR A 68 -1.79 -0.07 21.42
C TYR A 68 -2.66 -1.34 21.53
N LEU A 69 -2.36 -2.38 20.73
CA LEU A 69 -2.99 -3.68 20.87
C LEU A 69 -2.25 -4.56 21.89
N ASN A 70 -2.97 -5.07 22.89
CA ASN A 70 -2.39 -5.92 23.93
C ASN A 70 -1.81 -7.24 23.38
N ASN A 71 -2.35 -7.74 22.27
CA ASN A 71 -1.96 -9.02 21.69
C ASN A 71 -0.86 -8.85 20.62
N THR A 72 0.39 -9.04 21.03
CA THR A 72 1.58 -8.90 20.17
C THR A 72 1.59 -9.87 18.96
N LYS A 73 1.00 -11.07 19.09
CA LYS A 73 0.88 -12.02 17.97
C LYS A 73 -0.04 -11.46 16.89
N LYS A 74 -1.19 -10.91 17.28
CA LYS A 74 -2.12 -10.23 16.34
C LYS A 74 -1.47 -9.03 15.66
N VAL A 75 -0.72 -8.22 16.41
CA VAL A 75 0.04 -7.08 15.86
C VAL A 75 0.98 -7.53 14.75
N ARG A 76 1.76 -8.59 14.98
CA ARG A 76 2.65 -9.16 13.95
C ARG A 76 1.89 -9.63 12.73
N THR A 77 0.79 -10.37 12.93
CA THR A 77 -0.05 -10.87 11.81
C THR A 77 -0.63 -9.73 11.00
N TYR A 78 -1.25 -8.72 11.63
CA TYR A 78 -1.84 -7.58 10.93
C TYR A 78 -0.79 -6.77 10.19
N SER A 79 0.39 -6.56 10.80
CA SER A 79 1.49 -5.84 10.15
C SER A 79 1.93 -6.54 8.86
N TRP A 80 2.11 -7.87 8.90
CA TRP A 80 2.48 -8.63 7.70
C TRP A 80 1.38 -8.66 6.64
N LEU A 81 0.12 -8.83 7.03
CA LEU A 81 -1.01 -8.80 6.08
C LEU A 81 -1.09 -7.46 5.36
N ILE A 82 -0.93 -6.34 6.09
CA ILE A 82 -0.89 -5.00 5.51
C ILE A 82 0.27 -4.87 4.52
N VAL A 83 1.49 -5.28 4.90
CA VAL A 83 2.66 -5.20 4.00
C VAL A 83 2.46 -6.03 2.74
N ILE A 84 2.07 -7.30 2.87
CA ILE A 84 1.95 -8.23 1.74
C ILE A 84 0.89 -7.72 0.76
N THR A 85 -0.32 -7.42 1.25
CA THR A 85 -1.42 -6.97 0.39
C THR A 85 -1.08 -5.67 -0.33
N MET A 86 -0.54 -4.68 0.38
CA MET A 86 -0.20 -3.39 -0.22
C MET A 86 1.02 -3.43 -1.12
N PHE A 87 2.01 -4.28 -0.83
CA PHE A 87 3.19 -4.45 -1.67
C PHE A 87 2.79 -5.01 -3.04
N PHE A 88 1.98 -6.06 -3.06
CA PHE A 88 1.53 -6.65 -4.33
C PHE A 88 0.55 -5.75 -5.08
N GLU A 89 -0.41 -5.12 -4.39
CA GLU A 89 -1.33 -4.16 -5.02
C GLU A 89 -0.58 -3.02 -5.72
N ASN A 90 0.29 -2.32 -4.99
CA ASN A 90 1.04 -1.20 -5.54
C ASN A 90 2.09 -1.64 -6.58
N GLY A 91 2.64 -2.85 -6.45
CA GLY A 91 3.51 -3.46 -7.45
C GLY A 91 2.79 -3.70 -8.77
N LEU A 92 1.56 -4.24 -8.73
CA LEU A 92 0.73 -4.45 -9.92
C LEU A 92 0.29 -3.12 -10.55
N ILE A 93 0.07 -2.06 -9.75
CA ILE A 93 -0.19 -0.71 -10.28
C ILE A 93 0.99 -0.19 -11.08
N ILE A 94 2.22 -0.32 -10.57
CA ILE A 94 3.44 0.06 -11.32
C ILE A 94 3.58 -0.80 -12.58
N LEU A 95 3.37 -2.11 -12.49
CA LEU A 95 3.46 -3.01 -13.65
C LEU A 95 2.52 -2.56 -14.77
N GLN A 96 1.26 -2.25 -14.45
CA GLN A 96 0.30 -1.76 -15.44
C GLN A 96 0.67 -0.37 -16.00
N ALA A 97 1.24 0.51 -15.16
CA ALA A 97 1.76 1.80 -15.62
C ALA A 97 2.92 1.63 -16.61
N ILE A 98 3.87 0.73 -16.33
CA ILE A 98 4.98 0.39 -17.25
C ILE A 98 4.45 -0.21 -18.56
N ARG A 99 3.41 -1.03 -18.49
CA ARG A 99 2.70 -1.59 -19.65
C ARG A 99 1.81 -0.57 -20.38
N ASN A 100 1.86 0.71 -19.98
CA ASN A 100 1.10 1.82 -20.55
C ASN A 100 -0.40 1.52 -20.64
N THR A 101 -0.97 0.88 -19.62
CA THR A 101 -2.36 0.44 -19.63
C THR A 101 -3.04 0.65 -18.28
N THR A 102 -4.37 0.63 -18.27
CA THR A 102 -5.15 0.81 -17.03
C THR A 102 -5.02 -0.41 -16.13
N SER A 103 -4.92 -0.19 -14.81
CA SER A 103 -4.87 -1.28 -13.84
C SER A 103 -6.23 -1.73 -13.32
N HIS A 104 -7.23 -0.85 -13.30
CA HIS A 104 -8.58 -1.16 -12.83
C HIS A 104 -9.55 -1.24 -14.00
N PHE A 105 -10.49 -2.18 -13.94
CA PHE A 105 -11.50 -2.44 -14.96
C PHE A 105 -10.95 -2.82 -16.34
N ASN A 106 -9.67 -3.23 -16.38
CA ASN A 106 -9.02 -3.61 -17.63
C ASN A 106 -9.14 -5.12 -17.86
N ILE A 107 -10.13 -5.51 -18.64
CA ILE A 107 -10.39 -6.91 -19.03
C ILE A 107 -10.15 -7.15 -20.52
N THR A 108 -9.38 -6.27 -21.17
CA THR A 108 -9.12 -6.32 -22.61
C THR A 108 -8.30 -7.54 -23.06
N SER A 109 -7.62 -8.20 -22.12
CA SER A 109 -6.89 -9.46 -22.36
C SER A 109 -6.91 -10.34 -21.13
N THR A 110 -6.63 -11.64 -21.30
CA THR A 110 -6.55 -12.62 -20.21
C THR A 110 -5.59 -12.17 -19.11
N ILE A 111 -4.40 -11.66 -19.48
CA ILE A 111 -3.39 -11.19 -18.53
C ILE A 111 -3.93 -9.99 -17.73
N ASN A 112 -4.59 -9.02 -18.40
CA ASN A 112 -5.15 -7.85 -17.73
C ASN A 112 -6.28 -8.24 -16.76
N GLY A 113 -7.13 -9.20 -17.16
CA GLY A 113 -8.17 -9.75 -16.30
C GLY A 113 -7.62 -10.44 -15.05
N ILE A 114 -6.54 -11.23 -15.19
CA ILE A 114 -5.86 -11.87 -14.05
C ILE A 114 -5.30 -10.81 -13.09
N ILE A 115 -4.59 -9.80 -13.62
CA ILE A 115 -4.02 -8.72 -12.80
C ILE A 115 -5.15 -7.96 -12.07
N PHE A 116 -6.23 -7.61 -12.77
CA PHE A 116 -7.35 -6.91 -12.17
C PHE A 116 -8.00 -7.72 -11.02
N ASN A 117 -8.20 -9.02 -11.21
CA ASN A 117 -8.76 -9.90 -10.17
C ASN A 117 -7.81 -10.06 -8.98
N LEU A 118 -6.50 -10.19 -9.22
CA LEU A 118 -5.50 -10.25 -8.15
C LEU A 118 -5.50 -8.97 -7.32
N MET A 119 -5.56 -7.81 -7.97
CA MET A 119 -5.65 -6.52 -7.29
C MET A 119 -6.90 -6.45 -6.39
N GLY A 120 -8.06 -6.84 -6.94
CA GLY A 120 -9.31 -6.92 -6.18
C GLY A 120 -9.20 -7.84 -4.95
N MET A 121 -8.53 -8.99 -5.09
CA MET A 121 -8.28 -9.92 -3.99
C MET A 121 -7.38 -9.30 -2.91
N PHE A 122 -6.30 -8.61 -3.28
CA PHE A 122 -5.41 -7.96 -2.31
C PHE A 122 -6.12 -6.86 -1.54
N ILE A 123 -6.90 -6.01 -2.22
CA ILE A 123 -7.72 -4.97 -1.58
C ILE A 123 -8.77 -5.59 -0.64
N LEU A 124 -9.39 -6.70 -1.03
CA LEU A 124 -10.37 -7.39 -0.18
C LEU A 124 -9.72 -7.91 1.12
N VAL A 125 -8.58 -8.61 1.00
CA VAL A 125 -7.84 -9.12 2.16
C VAL A 125 -7.35 -7.98 3.05
N PHE A 126 -6.85 -6.90 2.46
CA PHE A 126 -6.46 -5.69 3.20
C PHE A 126 -7.65 -5.11 3.97
N THR A 127 -8.80 -4.94 3.30
CA THR A 127 -10.01 -4.38 3.90
C THR A 127 -10.48 -5.23 5.09
N ILE A 128 -10.51 -6.55 4.92
CA ILE A 128 -10.81 -7.49 6.02
C ILE A 128 -9.79 -7.33 7.16
N THR A 129 -8.50 -7.20 6.84
CA THR A 129 -7.45 -6.99 7.85
C THR A 129 -7.71 -5.73 8.66
N ILE A 130 -8.06 -4.61 8.03
CA ILE A 130 -8.40 -3.36 8.73
C ILE A 130 -9.63 -3.54 9.63
N ILE A 131 -10.68 -4.20 9.14
CA ILE A 131 -11.86 -4.53 9.95
C ILE A 131 -11.48 -5.34 11.18
N LEU A 132 -10.62 -6.36 11.04
CA LEU A 132 -10.15 -7.20 12.14
C LEU A 132 -9.27 -6.42 13.14
N VAL A 133 -8.47 -5.46 12.67
CA VAL A 133 -7.74 -4.53 13.54
C VAL A 133 -8.73 -3.72 14.37
N CYS A 134 -9.71 -3.08 13.74
CA CYS A 134 -10.76 -2.31 14.43
C CYS A 134 -11.48 -3.16 15.48
N ILE A 135 -11.95 -4.36 15.11
CA ILE A 135 -12.61 -5.27 16.05
C ILE A 135 -11.69 -5.64 17.23
N SER A 136 -10.39 -5.85 16.97
CA SER A 136 -9.45 -6.21 18.03
C SER A 136 -9.22 -5.06 19.01
N PHE A 137 -9.30 -3.81 18.57
CA PHE A 137 -9.27 -2.65 19.47
C PHE A 137 -10.49 -2.59 20.40
N PHE A 138 -11.69 -2.85 19.88
CA PHE A 138 -12.91 -2.79 20.71
C PHE A 138 -13.09 -4.02 21.60
N LYS A 139 -12.42 -5.14 21.31
CA LYS A 139 -12.54 -6.39 22.07
C LYS A 139 -11.38 -6.64 23.04
N GLN A 140 -10.33 -5.84 23.04
CA GLN A 140 -9.26 -5.99 24.03
C GLN A 140 -9.77 -5.49 25.39
N LYS A 141 -9.75 -6.37 26.38
CA LYS A 141 -9.97 -6.03 27.79
C LYS A 141 -8.63 -5.72 28.45
#